data_AF-A0A9D5BSJ4-F1
#
_entry.id   AF-A0A9D5BSJ4-F1
#
_cell.length_a   1.000
_cell.length_b   1.000
_cell.length_c   1.000
_cell.angle_alpha   90.00
_cell.angle_beta   90.00
_cell.angle_gamma   90.00
#
_symmetry.space_group_name_H-M   'P 1'
#
loop_
_entity.id
_entity.type
_entity.pdbx_description
1 polymer ?
#
loop_
_entity_poly.entity_id
_entity_poly.type
_entity_poly.pdbx_seq_one_letter_code
_entity_poly.pdbx_strand_id
1 'polypeptide(L)'
;MQVDPVLNGEEDGELPLINMSRLLYIQHLQEEAMKLGLACQEWGFFQLVNYGISDEVIERMKCEIQGFFQLPLQEKKTYAQKPRSVEGYGQTFVLSEDQNLDWGDMYFLITHTPFSRNLESGLLIPEHLGLH
;
A
#
# COMPACT_ATOMS: atom_id res chain seq x y z
N MET A 1 -28.47 -18.46 15.97
CA MET A 1 -27.01 -18.42 15.74
C MET A 1 -26.51 -17.19 16.45
N GLN A 2 -25.81 -17.41 17.56
CA GLN A 2 -25.41 -16.38 18.50
C GLN A 2 -24.20 -15.67 17.90
N VAL A 3 -24.29 -14.35 17.75
CA VAL A 3 -23.16 -13.51 17.34
C VAL A 3 -22.23 -13.37 18.54
N ASP A 4 -20.96 -13.72 18.36
CA ASP A 4 -19.94 -13.58 19.40
C ASP A 4 -19.74 -12.10 19.77
N PRO A 5 -19.67 -11.75 21.07
CA PRO A 5 -19.38 -10.39 21.49
C PRO A 5 -17.86 -10.23 21.67
N VAL A 6 -17.19 -9.79 20.61
CA VAL A 6 -15.80 -9.30 20.65
C VAL A 6 -15.85 -8.05 19.77
N LEU A 7 -15.85 -6.82 20.29
CA LEU A 7 -14.89 -6.21 21.22
C LEU A 7 -15.64 -5.23 22.14
N ASN A 8 -15.55 -5.44 23.45
CA ASN A 8 -15.85 -4.39 24.41
C ASN A 8 -14.78 -3.31 24.25
N GLY A 9 -15.21 -2.04 24.15
CA GLY A 9 -14.34 -0.89 23.97
C GLY A 9 -13.22 -0.83 25.01
N GLU A 10 -12.01 -1.05 24.55
CA GLU A 10 -10.82 -0.42 25.09
C GLU A 10 -10.74 0.96 24.42
N GLU A 11 -10.31 1.99 25.15
CA GLU A 11 -10.17 3.35 24.63
C GLU A 11 -9.51 3.31 23.25
N ASP A 12 -10.19 3.85 22.24
CA ASP A 12 -9.80 3.78 20.82
C ASP A 12 -8.46 4.52 20.67
N GLY A 13 -7.36 3.78 20.85
CA GLY A 13 -6.02 4.35 20.82
C GLY A 13 -5.75 4.84 19.41
N GLU A 14 -5.68 6.16 19.22
CA GLU A 14 -5.34 6.73 17.93
C GLU A 14 -3.94 6.25 17.51
N LEU A 15 -3.82 5.77 16.26
CA LEU A 15 -2.53 5.36 15.71
C LEU A 15 -1.52 6.50 15.83
N PRO A 16 -0.26 6.22 16.26
CA PRO A 16 0.75 7.25 16.39
C PRO A 16 0.96 8.04 15.08
N LEU A 17 0.96 9.37 15.18
CA LEU A 17 1.18 10.26 14.04
C LEU A 17 2.64 10.76 14.01
N ILE A 18 3.44 10.34 13.03
CA ILE A 18 4.84 10.74 12.86
C ILE A 18 4.96 11.85 11.81
N ASN A 19 5.68 12.91 12.13
CA ASN A 19 5.91 14.05 11.25
C ASN A 19 7.28 13.95 10.58
N MET A 20 7.29 13.61 9.29
CA MET A 20 8.52 13.42 8.53
C MET A 20 9.37 14.70 8.46
N SER A 21 8.75 15.88 8.35
CA SER A 21 9.51 17.13 8.34
C SER A 21 10.27 17.34 9.66
N ARG A 22 9.68 16.97 10.81
CA ARG A 22 10.37 17.06 12.11
C ARG A 22 11.55 16.09 12.23
N LEU A 23 11.51 14.95 11.55
CA LEU A 23 12.64 14.02 11.44
C LEU A 23 13.79 14.58 10.58
N LEU A 24 13.53 15.54 9.70
CA LEU A 24 14.55 16.12 8.82
C LEU A 24 15.25 17.34 9.42
N TYR A 25 14.70 17.97 10.45
CA TYR A 25 15.26 19.18 11.08
C TYR A 25 15.82 18.90 12.48
N ILE A 26 17.08 19.25 12.70
CA ILE A 26 17.84 18.99 13.95
C ILE A 26 17.08 19.47 15.21
N GLN A 27 16.35 20.59 15.11
CA GLN A 27 15.60 21.18 16.23
C GLN A 27 14.51 20.25 16.82
N HIS A 28 13.97 19.33 16.03
CA HIS A 28 12.89 18.42 16.45
C HIS A 28 13.23 16.94 16.31
N LEU A 29 14.38 16.63 15.70
CA LEU A 29 14.80 15.27 15.39
C LEU A 29 14.73 14.33 16.59
N GLN A 30 15.26 14.74 17.75
CA GLN A 30 15.34 13.85 18.91
C GLN A 30 13.95 13.46 19.45
N GLU A 31 13.05 14.44 19.57
CA GLU A 31 11.68 14.20 20.06
C GLU A 31 10.89 13.33 19.07
N GLU A 32 10.95 13.66 17.78
CA GLU A 32 10.20 12.93 16.76
C GLU A 32 10.77 11.52 16.51
N ALA A 33 12.10 11.35 16.58
CA ALA A 33 12.74 10.04 16.48
C ALA A 33 12.41 9.15 17.68
N MET A 34 12.32 9.71 18.90
CA MET A 34 11.87 8.96 20.07
C MET A 34 10.41 8.52 19.90
N LYS A 35 9.54 9.40 19.40
CA LYS A 35 8.14 9.07 19.08
C LYS A 35 8.05 7.96 18.03
N LEU A 36 8.85 8.04 16.97
CA LEU A 36 8.93 6.98 15.95
C LEU A 36 9.40 5.66 16.56
N GLY A 37 10.43 5.68 17.41
CA GLY A 37 10.92 4.49 18.10
C GLY A 37 9.86 3.82 18.96
N LEU A 38 9.11 4.61 19.74
CA LEU A 38 7.99 4.12 20.55
C LEU A 38 6.86 3.55 19.68
N ALA A 39 6.49 4.24 18.59
CA ALA A 39 5.48 3.74 17.66
C ALA A 39 5.89 2.38 17.05
N CYS A 40 7.15 2.23 16.65
CA CYS A 40 7.68 0.95 16.15
C CYS A 40 7.66 -0.15 17.22
N GLN A 41 7.98 0.18 18.48
CA GLN A 41 8.09 -0.80 19.56
C GLN A 41 6.74 -1.23 20.13
N GLU A 42 5.82 -0.29 20.32
CA GLU A 42 4.55 -0.53 21.02
C GLU A 42 3.42 -0.86 20.05
N TRP A 43 3.42 -0.27 18.85
CA TRP A 43 2.35 -0.43 17.87
C TRP A 43 2.74 -1.27 16.66
N GLY A 44 3.97 -1.13 16.17
CA GLY A 44 4.40 -1.70 14.88
C GLY A 44 3.79 -1.01 13.66
N PHE A 45 2.91 -0.01 13.86
CA PHE A 45 2.25 0.78 12.83
C PHE A 45 2.13 2.25 13.27
N PHE A 46 2.14 3.16 12.30
CA PHE A 46 1.97 4.60 12.52
C PHE A 46 1.52 5.28 11.23
N GLN A 47 0.92 6.46 11.36
CA GLN A 47 0.60 7.34 10.24
C GLN A 47 1.75 8.32 10.03
N LEU A 48 2.17 8.56 8.78
CA LEU A 48 3.20 9.53 8.44
C LEU A 48 2.56 10.78 7.83
N VAL A 49 2.94 11.97 8.31
CA VAL A 49 2.51 13.28 7.78
C VAL A 49 3.69 14.13 7.37
N ASN A 50 3.44 15.15 6.54
CA ASN A 50 4.45 16.04 5.97
C ASN A 50 5.62 15.26 5.32
N TYR A 51 5.30 14.15 4.65
CA TYR A 51 6.23 13.21 4.01
C TYR A 51 6.88 13.74 2.72
N GLY A 52 6.51 14.95 2.28
CA GLY A 52 7.18 15.63 1.17
C GLY A 52 6.74 15.19 -0.23
N ILE A 53 5.74 14.32 -0.34
CA ILE A 53 5.09 13.98 -1.61
C ILE A 53 3.91 14.93 -1.78
N SER A 54 3.77 15.53 -2.97
CA SER A 54 2.66 16.47 -3.23
C SER A 54 1.32 15.75 -3.30
N ASP A 55 0.27 16.42 -2.83
CA ASP A 55 -1.10 15.91 -2.89
C ASP A 55 -1.52 15.58 -4.34
N GLU A 56 -1.04 16.35 -5.32
CA GLU A 56 -1.29 16.10 -6.75
C GLU A 56 -0.81 14.70 -7.19
N VAL A 57 0.36 14.27 -6.73
CA VAL A 57 0.90 12.95 -7.08
C VAL A 57 0.03 11.84 -6.48
N ILE A 58 -0.41 12.03 -5.23
CA ILE A 58 -1.25 11.06 -4.51
C ILE A 58 -2.63 10.97 -5.15
N GLU A 59 -3.27 12.11 -5.43
CA GLU A 59 -4.58 12.15 -6.07
C GLU A 59 -4.53 11.57 -7.48
N ARG A 60 -3.49 11.88 -8.26
CA ARG A 60 -3.28 11.23 -9.56
C ARG A 60 -3.16 9.72 -9.42
N MET A 61 -2.34 9.22 -8.49
CA MET A 61 -2.21 7.78 -8.25
C MET A 61 -3.56 7.12 -7.89
N LYS A 62 -4.36 7.74 -7.02
CA LYS A 62 -5.71 7.26 -6.68
C LYS A 62 -6.61 7.20 -7.93
N CYS A 63 -6.62 8.26 -8.75
CA CYS A 63 -7.41 8.33 -9.97
C CYS A 63 -7.04 7.22 -10.96
N GLU A 64 -5.75 7.00 -11.21
CA GLU A 64 -5.28 5.95 -12.13
C GLU A 64 -5.66 4.54 -11.63
N ILE A 65 -5.49 4.28 -10.33
CA ILE A 65 -5.88 2.99 -9.72
C ILE A 65 -7.40 2.78 -9.84
N GLN A 66 -8.21 3.79 -9.49
CA GLN A 66 -9.66 3.72 -9.62
C GLN A 66 -10.09 3.50 -11.08
N GLY A 67 -9.48 4.22 -12.02
CA GLY A 67 -9.73 4.08 -13.45
C GLY A 67 -9.46 2.65 -13.93
N PHE A 68 -8.34 2.05 -13.52
CA PHE A 68 -8.03 0.66 -13.83
C PHE A 68 -9.10 -0.31 -13.31
N PHE A 69 -9.48 -0.21 -12.03
CA PHE A 69 -10.43 -1.16 -11.43
C PHE A 69 -11.86 -1.00 -11.94
N GLN A 70 -12.22 0.16 -12.49
CA GLN A 70 -13.49 0.42 -13.18
C GLN A 70 -13.56 -0.18 -14.60
N LEU A 71 -12.43 -0.57 -15.20
CA LEU A 71 -12.42 -1.23 -16.50
C LEU A 71 -13.22 -2.54 -16.49
N PRO A 72 -13.81 -2.96 -17.63
CA PRO A 72 -14.43 -4.26 -17.76
C PRO A 72 -13.48 -5.39 -17.39
N LEU A 73 -14.03 -6.48 -16.81
CA LEU A 73 -13.23 -7.63 -16.37
C LEU A 73 -12.36 -8.21 -17.49
N GLN A 74 -12.84 -8.22 -18.74
CA GLN A 74 -12.08 -8.74 -19.87
C GLN A 74 -10.82 -7.92 -20.15
N GLU A 75 -10.90 -6.60 -19.99
CA GLU A 75 -9.74 -5.72 -20.12
C GLU A 75 -8.78 -5.89 -18.95
N LYS A 76 -9.29 -5.97 -17.71
CA LYS A 76 -8.43 -6.25 -16.54
C LYS A 76 -7.70 -7.59 -16.64
N LYS A 77 -8.36 -8.61 -17.22
CA LYS A 77 -7.78 -9.94 -17.44
C LYS A 77 -6.64 -9.97 -18.46
N THR A 78 -6.46 -8.95 -19.30
CA THR A 78 -5.28 -8.88 -20.17
C THR A 78 -3.99 -8.66 -19.37
N TYR A 79 -4.13 -8.12 -18.16
CA TYR A 79 -3.06 -7.90 -17.18
C TYR A 79 -2.99 -9.00 -16.11
N ALA A 80 -3.64 -10.15 -16.33
CA ALA A 80 -3.68 -11.21 -15.34
C ALA A 80 -2.28 -11.72 -14.97
N GLN A 81 -2.12 -12.14 -13.72
CA GLN A 81 -0.89 -12.81 -13.28
C GLN A 81 -0.53 -13.98 -14.20
N LYS A 82 0.70 -13.96 -14.73
CA LYS A 82 1.23 -15.03 -15.60
C LYS A 82 1.77 -16.19 -14.75
N PRO A 83 1.79 -17.44 -15.26
CA PRO A 83 2.41 -18.55 -14.54
C PRO A 83 3.84 -18.22 -14.12
N ARG A 84 4.19 -18.51 -12.87
CA ARG A 84 5.49 -18.20 -12.24
C ARG A 84 5.80 -16.71 -12.05
N SER A 85 4.81 -15.83 -12.23
CA SER A 85 4.88 -14.41 -11.84
C SER A 85 3.85 -14.13 -10.75
N VAL A 86 4.21 -13.25 -9.83
CA VAL A 86 3.28 -12.69 -8.84
C VAL A 86 2.67 -11.37 -9.31
N GLU A 87 3.26 -10.76 -10.34
CA GLU A 87 2.84 -9.47 -10.88
C GLU A 87 1.62 -9.60 -11.80
N GLY A 88 0.74 -8.61 -11.74
CA GLY A 88 -0.49 -8.51 -12.52
C GLY A 88 -1.76 -8.50 -11.67
N TYR A 89 -2.90 -8.48 -12.35
CA TYR A 89 -4.24 -8.54 -11.79
C TYR A 89 -4.59 -9.98 -11.38
N GLY A 90 -5.06 -10.16 -10.14
CA GLY A 90 -5.41 -11.48 -9.62
C GLY A 90 -5.54 -11.51 -8.10
N GLN A 91 -5.67 -12.73 -7.57
CA GLN A 91 -5.66 -13.03 -6.14
C GLN A 91 -4.31 -13.60 -5.74
N THR A 92 -4.04 -13.65 -4.44
CA THR A 92 -2.91 -14.44 -3.90
C THR A 92 -3.07 -15.91 -4.28
N PHE A 93 -1.96 -16.65 -4.45
CA PHE A 93 -2.02 -18.07 -4.85
C PHE A 93 -2.88 -18.90 -3.91
N VAL A 94 -3.70 -19.79 -4.47
CA VAL A 94 -4.44 -20.82 -3.72
C VAL A 94 -3.48 -21.98 -3.46
N LEU A 95 -3.13 -22.18 -2.20
CA LEU A 95 -2.18 -23.18 -1.72
C LEU A 95 -2.87 -24.48 -1.27
N SER A 96 -4.16 -24.40 -0.89
CA SER A 96 -4.97 -25.55 -0.45
C SER A 96 -6.46 -25.33 -0.73
N GLU A 97 -7.23 -26.42 -0.71
CA GLU A 97 -8.70 -26.37 -0.86
C GLU A 97 -9.40 -25.71 0.32
N ASP A 98 -8.82 -25.80 1.53
CA ASP A 98 -9.36 -25.22 2.77
C ASP A 98 -8.93 -23.76 3.00
N GLN A 99 -8.26 -23.14 2.02
CA GLN A 99 -7.79 -21.75 2.16
C GLN A 99 -8.97 -20.78 2.08
N ASN A 100 -9.13 -19.96 3.13
CA ASN A 100 -10.01 -18.80 3.08
C ASN A 100 -9.42 -17.74 2.12
N LEU A 101 -10.26 -17.24 1.22
CA LEU A 101 -9.88 -16.21 0.25
C LEU A 101 -10.34 -14.84 0.72
N ASP A 102 -9.50 -13.85 0.51
CA ASP A 102 -9.83 -12.46 0.79
C ASP A 102 -10.92 -11.96 -0.16
N TRP A 103 -11.85 -11.17 0.36
CA TRP A 103 -12.87 -10.53 -0.47
C TRP A 103 -12.35 -9.20 -1.01
N GLY A 104 -11.48 -9.27 -2.02
CA GLY A 104 -10.99 -8.08 -2.72
C GLY A 104 -10.01 -8.42 -3.81
N ASP A 105 -10.11 -7.78 -4.97
CA ASP A 105 -9.17 -7.97 -6.08
C ASP A 105 -7.85 -7.21 -5.85
N MET A 106 -6.74 -7.77 -6.35
CA MET A 106 -5.42 -7.15 -6.27
C MET A 106 -4.82 -6.94 -7.65
N TYR A 107 -4.00 -5.89 -7.78
CA TYR A 107 -3.01 -5.75 -8.83
C TYR A 107 -1.65 -5.61 -8.17
N PHE A 108 -0.72 -6.54 -8.43
CA PHE A 108 0.60 -6.53 -7.81
C PHE A 108 1.69 -6.10 -8.80
N LEU A 109 2.58 -5.20 -8.38
CA LEU A 109 3.69 -4.68 -9.18
C LEU A 109 4.98 -4.68 -8.36
N ILE A 110 6.07 -5.15 -8.95
CA ILE A 110 7.42 -4.98 -8.40
C ILE A 110 7.99 -3.68 -8.96
N THR A 111 8.17 -2.68 -8.10
CA THR A 111 8.55 -1.32 -8.52
C THR A 111 10.02 -0.96 -8.25
N HIS A 112 10.73 -1.74 -7.43
CA HIS A 112 12.14 -1.48 -7.11
C HIS A 112 13.05 -1.77 -8.30
N THR A 113 14.04 -0.90 -8.55
CA THR A 113 15.05 -0.90 -9.62
C THR A 113 14.54 -1.00 -11.07
N PRO A 114 15.01 -0.15 -12.02
CA PRO A 114 14.62 -0.21 -13.43
C PRO A 114 14.79 -1.58 -14.10
N PHE A 115 15.74 -2.38 -13.62
CA PHE A 115 16.09 -3.70 -14.16
C PHE A 115 15.11 -4.82 -13.79
N SER A 116 14.31 -4.64 -12.74
CA SER A 116 13.29 -5.60 -12.30
C SER A 116 11.87 -5.17 -12.65
N ARG A 117 11.71 -4.03 -13.34
CA ARG A 117 10.40 -3.58 -13.82
C ARG A 117 9.97 -4.43 -15.00
N ASN A 118 8.85 -5.12 -14.85
CA ASN A 118 8.16 -5.75 -15.94
C ASN A 118 7.37 -4.71 -16.74
N LEU A 119 7.99 -4.16 -17.80
CA LEU A 119 7.35 -3.15 -18.65
C LEU A 119 6.15 -3.70 -19.46
N GLU A 120 5.99 -5.03 -19.54
CA GLU A 120 4.83 -5.66 -20.19
C GLU A 120 3.58 -5.72 -19.29
N SER A 121 3.69 -5.38 -18.00
CA SER A 121 2.53 -5.36 -17.09
C SER A 121 1.63 -4.14 -17.35
N GLY A 122 2.06 -3.16 -18.14
CA GLY A 122 1.18 -2.16 -18.76
C GLY A 122 0.52 -1.14 -17.83
N LEU A 123 0.71 -1.22 -16.51
CA LEU A 123 0.70 -0.02 -15.68
C LEU A 123 2.06 0.65 -15.83
N LEU A 124 2.21 1.44 -16.90
CA LEU A 124 3.27 2.43 -16.96
C LEU A 124 3.08 3.35 -15.76
N ILE A 125 3.92 3.19 -14.72
CA ILE A 125 4.16 4.30 -13.79
C ILE A 125 4.56 5.47 -14.70
N PRO A 126 3.78 6.56 -14.76
CA PRO A 126 4.01 7.59 -15.75
C PRO A 126 5.48 8.04 -15.72
N GLU A 127 6.15 7.99 -16.88
CA GLU A 127 7.59 8.27 -17.00
C GLU A 127 7.99 9.65 -16.45
N HIS A 128 7.03 10.57 -16.34
CA HIS A 128 7.22 11.92 -15.77
C HIS A 128 7.23 11.98 -14.23
N LEU A 129 7.02 10.87 -13.51
CA LEU A 129 7.10 10.83 -12.05
C LEU A 129 8.54 10.87 -11.51
N GLY A 130 9.56 10.92 -12.37
CA GLY A 130 10.92 11.30 -11.99
C GLY A 130 11.59 10.40 -10.95
N LEU A 131 11.12 9.18 -10.74
CA LEU A 131 11.78 8.17 -9.91
C LEU A 131 12.90 7.49 -10.73
N HIS A 132 13.97 8.24 -10.95
CA HIS A 132 15.29 7.74 -11.37
C HIS A 132 16.29 7.89 -10.23
#